data_AF-A0A8X7P9C0-F1
#
_entry.id   AF-A0A8X7P9C0-F1
#
_cell.length_a   1.000
_cell.length_b   1.000
_cell.length_c   1.000
_cell.angle_alpha   90.00
_cell.angle_beta   90.00
_cell.angle_gamma   90.00
#
_symmetry.space_group_name_H-M   'P 1'
#
loop_
_entity.id
_entity.type
_entity.pdbx_description
1 polymer ?
#
loop_
_entity_poly.entity_id
_entity_poly.type
_entity_poly.pdbx_seq_one_letter_code
_entity_poly.pdbx_strand_id
1 'polypeptide(L)'
;MGLGFLTLVGVTEKDSTRDATSKFENPILNKLDAHDFAGKPGQSTVLRLPSASSPAAFQDLGEAVATVAKASQSSSVAVALSSHDNESKLSSASVIVSGVVLGLFEDCRYKSESKKPSLSSVDIIGFGTGPELENKLKYAEDVSYGVIFGRELINPPANVLTPAVLADEAAKVASTYSDVFSANILNEEQCRELKMGSYLAVAAASAKANPPFFIHLVYRLPSALLEPNFGGYNIKVGPGSSIKLMKFDMGGSAAILGTAKAIGEIKRPGVEVHFIVAVCENMISGTGMRHGDVITASNEKTIELNKTTTQMLKVV
;
A
#
# COMPACT_ATOMS: atom_id res chain seq x y z
N MET A 1 22.21 22.70 -17.36
CA MET A 1 22.04 21.33 -16.83
C MET A 1 20.93 20.69 -17.65
N GLY A 2 21.27 19.75 -18.53
CA GLY A 2 20.28 19.11 -19.41
C GLY A 2 19.33 18.24 -18.61
N LEU A 3 18.02 18.48 -18.74
CA LEU A 3 16.96 17.62 -18.21
C LEU A 3 17.15 16.22 -18.80
N GLY A 4 17.41 15.23 -17.95
CA GLY A 4 17.58 13.84 -18.35
C GLY A 4 16.22 13.25 -18.75
N PHE A 5 15.98 13.15 -20.06
CA PHE A 5 14.83 12.44 -20.63
C PHE A 5 15.24 11.01 -20.99
N LEU A 6 14.44 10.05 -20.55
CA LEU A 6 14.63 8.63 -20.81
C LEU A 6 13.38 8.06 -21.49
N THR A 7 13.53 7.34 -22.59
CA THR A 7 12.41 6.63 -23.25
C THR A 7 12.52 5.14 -23.02
N LEU A 8 11.45 4.53 -22.51
CA LEU A 8 11.35 3.11 -22.22
C LEU A 8 10.23 2.49 -23.05
N VAL A 9 10.56 1.42 -23.77
CA VAL A 9 9.58 0.67 -24.57
C VAL A 9 9.43 -0.72 -23.99
N GLY A 10 8.21 -1.03 -23.54
CA GLY A 10 7.82 -2.37 -23.11
C GLY A 10 7.57 -3.26 -24.31
N VAL A 11 8.24 -4.41 -24.36
CA VAL A 11 8.15 -5.36 -25.47
C VAL A 11 7.78 -6.75 -25.00
N THR A 12 6.99 -7.45 -25.79
CA THR A 12 6.58 -8.82 -25.52
C THR A 12 7.51 -9.79 -26.25
N GLU A 13 7.43 -11.09 -25.94
CA GLU A 13 8.17 -12.10 -26.71
C GLU A 13 7.78 -12.09 -28.20
N LYS A 14 6.51 -11.81 -28.53
CA LYS A 14 6.02 -11.69 -29.91
C LYS A 14 6.59 -10.45 -30.62
N ASP A 15 6.79 -9.35 -29.89
CA ASP A 15 7.41 -8.14 -30.45
C ASP A 15 8.92 -8.31 -30.64
N SER A 16 9.53 -9.29 -29.96
CA SER A 16 10.97 -9.53 -29.95
C SER A 16 11.44 -10.45 -31.08
N THR A 17 10.58 -10.79 -32.05
CA THR A 17 10.96 -11.59 -33.22
C THR A 17 12.03 -10.86 -34.03
N ARG A 18 13.06 -11.62 -34.43
CA ARG A 18 14.17 -11.11 -35.23
C ARG A 18 14.17 -11.78 -36.59
N ASP A 19 14.45 -10.98 -37.61
CA ASP A 19 14.64 -11.48 -38.96
C ASP A 19 15.94 -12.28 -39.09
N ALA A 20 16.16 -12.88 -40.26
CA ALA A 20 17.38 -13.64 -40.56
C ALA A 20 18.68 -12.82 -40.47
N THR A 21 18.59 -11.48 -40.38
CA THR A 21 19.72 -10.55 -40.19
C THR A 21 19.92 -10.11 -38.75
N SER A 22 19.24 -10.77 -37.79
CA SER A 22 19.26 -10.47 -36.35
C SER A 22 18.68 -9.10 -35.96
N LYS A 23 17.95 -8.44 -36.85
CA LYS A 23 17.22 -7.19 -36.56
C LYS A 23 15.81 -7.51 -36.11
N PHE A 24 15.24 -6.68 -35.22
CA PHE A 24 13.85 -6.83 -34.83
C PHE A 24 12.92 -6.57 -36.03
N GLU A 25 11.91 -7.43 -36.19
CA GLU A 25 10.85 -7.24 -37.18
C GLU A 25 9.93 -6.09 -36.78
N ASN A 26 9.77 -5.84 -35.48
CA ASN A 26 9.02 -4.69 -34.99
C ASN A 26 9.75 -3.37 -35.34
N PRO A 27 9.10 -2.44 -36.08
CA PRO A 27 9.74 -1.24 -36.60
C PRO A 27 10.14 -0.23 -35.51
N ILE A 28 9.50 -0.28 -34.34
CA ILE A 28 9.87 0.55 -33.18
C ILE A 28 11.17 0.00 -32.58
N LEU A 29 11.28 -1.31 -32.43
CA LEU A 29 12.46 -1.95 -31.83
C LEU A 29 13.68 -1.95 -32.74
N ASN A 30 13.48 -2.09 -34.04
CA ASN A 30 14.56 -1.97 -35.02
C ASN A 30 15.23 -0.58 -34.98
N LYS A 31 14.44 0.47 -34.69
CA LYS A 31 14.98 1.83 -34.50
C LYS A 31 15.69 2.02 -33.14
N LEU A 32 15.31 1.27 -32.12
CA LEU A 32 15.85 1.38 -30.76
C LEU A 32 17.13 0.54 -30.55
N ASP A 33 17.27 -0.60 -31.23
CA ASP A 33 18.44 -1.51 -31.16
C ASP A 33 19.73 -0.87 -31.71
N ALA A 34 19.65 0.33 -32.29
CA ALA A 34 20.77 1.07 -32.85
C ALA A 34 21.65 1.80 -31.80
N HIS A 35 21.28 1.78 -30.51
CA HIS A 35 21.94 2.59 -29.47
C HIS A 35 22.20 1.83 -28.16
N ASP A 36 23.44 1.87 -27.66
CA ASP A 36 23.82 1.31 -26.35
C ASP A 36 23.27 2.17 -25.18
N PHE A 37 22.56 1.55 -24.25
CA PHE A 37 22.02 2.21 -23.07
C PHE A 37 23.07 2.36 -21.97
N ALA A 38 23.43 3.61 -21.65
CA ALA A 38 24.39 3.99 -20.60
C ALA A 38 23.78 4.92 -19.54
N GLY A 39 22.45 5.10 -19.54
CA GLY A 39 21.73 5.98 -18.61
C GLY A 39 21.96 7.48 -18.80
N LYS A 40 22.47 7.92 -19.95
CA LYS A 40 22.69 9.34 -20.27
C LYS A 40 21.39 10.01 -20.76
N PRO A 41 21.23 11.34 -20.58
CA PRO A 41 20.11 12.10 -21.16
C PRO A 41 19.92 11.81 -22.65
N GLY A 42 18.68 11.54 -23.07
CA GLY A 42 18.32 11.29 -24.47
C GLY A 42 18.54 9.85 -24.94
N GLN A 43 18.95 8.93 -24.06
CA GLN A 43 19.05 7.51 -24.40
C GLN A 43 17.70 6.80 -24.21
N SER A 44 17.55 5.69 -24.91
CA SER A 44 16.40 4.79 -24.85
C SER A 44 16.84 3.38 -24.48
N THR A 45 16.00 2.63 -23.79
CA THR A 45 16.22 1.19 -23.60
C THR A 45 14.92 0.40 -23.73
N VAL A 46 15.07 -0.88 -24.05
CA VAL A 46 13.97 -1.81 -24.30
C VAL A 46 13.82 -2.72 -23.08
N LEU A 47 12.63 -2.72 -22.48
CA LEU A 47 12.28 -3.59 -21.35
C LEU A 47 11.48 -4.77 -21.86
N ARG A 48 12.02 -5.99 -21.71
CA ARG A 48 11.31 -7.22 -22.09
C ARG A 48 10.32 -7.61 -21.00
N LEU A 49 9.11 -7.95 -21.42
CA LEU A 49 8.02 -8.41 -20.59
C LEU A 49 7.79 -9.92 -20.82
N PRO A 50 7.66 -10.71 -19.74
CA PRO A 50 7.43 -12.16 -19.84
C PRO A 50 6.05 -12.51 -20.41
N SER A 51 5.04 -11.62 -20.32
CA SER A 51 3.75 -11.78 -21.00
C SER A 51 3.09 -10.41 -21.25
N ALA A 52 2.34 -10.27 -22.34
CA ALA A 52 1.76 -9.00 -22.79
C ALA A 52 0.38 -8.66 -22.22
N SER A 53 -0.30 -9.65 -21.62
CA SER A 53 -1.76 -9.68 -21.54
C SER A 53 -2.32 -9.79 -20.13
N SER A 54 -1.48 -9.74 -19.09
CA SER A 54 -1.94 -9.79 -17.70
C SER A 54 -1.71 -8.44 -16.99
N PRO A 55 -2.61 -8.05 -16.07
CA PRO A 55 -2.37 -6.88 -15.20
C PRO A 55 -1.03 -6.95 -14.46
N ALA A 56 -0.62 -8.14 -13.99
CA ALA A 56 0.67 -8.32 -13.32
C ALA A 56 1.84 -7.87 -14.21
N ALA A 57 1.85 -8.23 -15.49
CA ALA A 57 2.92 -7.82 -16.40
C ALA A 57 2.98 -6.30 -16.64
N PHE A 58 1.83 -5.62 -16.66
CA PHE A 58 1.80 -4.16 -16.74
C PHE A 58 2.31 -3.49 -15.47
N GLN A 59 2.07 -4.10 -14.30
CA GLN A 59 2.60 -3.63 -13.04
C GLN A 59 4.13 -3.82 -12.99
N ASP A 60 4.61 -5.01 -13.37
CA ASP A 60 6.03 -5.31 -13.47
C ASP A 60 6.75 -4.35 -14.44
N LEU A 61 6.11 -3.98 -15.56
CA LEU A 61 6.62 -2.95 -16.46
C LEU A 61 6.80 -1.61 -15.73
N GLY A 62 5.80 -1.18 -14.97
CA GLY A 62 5.87 0.05 -14.20
C GLY A 62 6.98 0.02 -13.14
N GLU A 63 7.13 -1.10 -12.44
CA GLU A 63 8.19 -1.28 -11.44
C GLU A 63 9.59 -1.28 -12.07
N ALA A 64 9.72 -1.90 -13.25
CA ALA A 64 10.95 -1.85 -14.04
C ALA A 64 11.27 -0.41 -14.51
N VAL A 65 10.26 0.33 -14.98
CA VAL A 65 10.38 1.76 -15.32
C VAL A 65 10.90 2.56 -14.13
N ALA A 66 10.32 2.39 -12.94
CA ALA A 66 10.77 3.05 -11.73
C ALA A 66 12.22 2.69 -11.36
N THR A 67 12.59 1.43 -11.54
CA THR A 67 13.95 0.94 -11.27
C THR A 67 14.98 1.60 -12.20
N VAL A 68 14.70 1.65 -13.50
CA VAL A 68 15.60 2.31 -14.47
C VAL A 68 15.64 3.82 -14.22
N ALA A 69 14.51 4.46 -13.91
CA ALA A 69 14.46 5.88 -13.58
C ALA A 69 15.35 6.22 -12.37
N LYS A 70 15.28 5.41 -11.30
CA LYS A 70 16.14 5.57 -10.11
C LYS A 70 17.62 5.36 -10.42
N ALA A 71 17.95 4.32 -11.18
CA ALA A 71 19.34 4.00 -11.53
C ALA A 71 19.98 5.08 -12.41
N SER A 72 19.21 5.67 -13.33
CA SER A 72 19.66 6.72 -14.25
C SER A 72 19.57 8.13 -13.68
N GLN A 73 18.95 8.31 -12.51
CA GLN A 73 18.61 9.63 -11.96
C GLN A 73 17.81 10.51 -12.94
N SER A 74 16.98 9.89 -13.79
CA SER A 74 16.18 10.62 -14.78
C SER A 74 15.08 11.45 -14.14
N SER A 75 14.86 12.68 -14.65
CA SER A 75 13.80 13.57 -14.18
C SER A 75 12.48 13.36 -14.92
N SER A 76 12.54 12.83 -16.14
CA SER A 76 11.37 12.54 -16.96
C SER A 76 11.55 11.23 -17.71
N VAL A 77 10.48 10.43 -17.75
CA VAL A 77 10.46 9.15 -18.43
C VAL A 77 9.24 9.02 -19.32
N ALA A 78 9.43 8.56 -20.55
CA ALA A 78 8.33 8.15 -21.43
C ALA A 78 8.20 6.62 -21.45
N VAL A 79 6.98 6.10 -21.35
CA VAL A 79 6.65 4.67 -21.41
C VAL A 79 5.72 4.42 -22.59
N ALA A 80 6.13 3.52 -23.48
CA ALA A 80 5.31 3.06 -24.61
C ALA A 80 5.24 1.52 -24.66
N LEU A 81 4.21 0.98 -25.30
CA LEU A 81 4.13 -0.44 -25.64
C LEU A 81 4.34 -0.64 -27.13
N SER A 82 5.02 -1.74 -27.47
CA SER A 82 5.35 -2.11 -28.85
C SER A 82 4.15 -2.61 -29.67
N SER A 83 3.14 -3.16 -28.99
CA SER A 83 1.86 -3.57 -29.57
C SER A 83 0.73 -3.27 -28.57
N HIS A 84 -0.45 -2.92 -29.09
CA HIS A 84 -1.62 -2.60 -28.28
C HIS A 84 -2.80 -3.50 -28.66
N ASP A 85 -3.30 -4.30 -27.71
CA ASP A 85 -4.67 -4.81 -27.82
C ASP A 85 -5.65 -3.67 -27.50
N ASN A 86 -6.53 -3.36 -28.45
CA ASN A 86 -7.36 -2.14 -28.40
C ASN A 86 -8.35 -2.10 -27.23
N GLU A 87 -8.77 -3.24 -26.67
CA GLU A 87 -9.86 -3.30 -25.69
C GLU A 87 -9.45 -2.95 -24.24
N SER A 88 -8.15 -2.87 -23.90
CA SER A 88 -7.71 -2.70 -22.49
C SER A 88 -6.73 -1.55 -22.24
N LYS A 89 -6.50 -0.65 -23.20
CA LYS A 89 -5.47 0.42 -23.11
C LYS A 89 -5.56 1.22 -21.81
N LEU A 90 -6.74 1.71 -21.45
CA LEU A 90 -6.92 2.51 -20.24
C LEU A 90 -6.57 1.73 -18.97
N SER A 91 -6.95 0.46 -18.89
CA SER A 91 -6.66 -0.41 -17.75
C SER A 91 -5.16 -0.70 -17.65
N SER A 92 -4.52 -1.04 -18.78
CA SER A 92 -3.07 -1.24 -18.83
C SER A 92 -2.31 0.02 -18.38
N ALA A 93 -2.71 1.20 -18.85
CA ALA A 93 -2.09 2.46 -18.46
C ALA A 93 -2.18 2.70 -16.94
N SER A 94 -3.35 2.50 -16.34
CA SER A 94 -3.52 2.64 -14.88
C SER A 94 -2.65 1.67 -14.08
N VAL A 95 -2.51 0.43 -14.54
CA VAL A 95 -1.70 -0.58 -13.84
C VAL A 95 -0.19 -0.29 -13.99
N ILE A 96 0.24 0.22 -15.15
CA ILE A 96 1.61 0.73 -15.33
C ILE A 96 1.88 1.88 -14.36
N VAL A 97 0.98 2.87 -14.27
CA VAL A 97 1.12 3.98 -13.31
C VAL A 97 1.25 3.47 -11.89
N SER A 98 0.41 2.52 -11.46
CA SER A 98 0.54 1.91 -10.14
C SER A 98 1.91 1.26 -9.94
N GLY A 99 2.39 0.48 -10.91
CA GLY A 99 3.74 -0.10 -10.85
C GLY A 99 4.84 0.96 -10.74
N VAL A 100 4.74 2.05 -11.49
CA VAL A 100 5.71 3.15 -11.44
C VAL A 100 5.69 3.82 -10.07
N VAL A 101 4.52 4.26 -9.60
CA VAL A 101 4.38 4.97 -8.30
C VAL A 101 4.85 4.08 -7.14
N LEU A 102 4.41 2.82 -7.11
CA LEU A 102 4.78 1.87 -6.06
C LEU A 102 6.26 1.44 -6.14
N GLY A 103 6.83 1.37 -7.34
CA GLY A 103 8.24 1.04 -7.56
C GLY A 103 9.18 2.20 -7.26
N LEU A 104 8.71 3.45 -7.36
CA LEU A 104 9.47 4.64 -6.98
C LEU A 104 9.57 4.80 -5.47
N PHE A 105 8.59 4.30 -4.71
CA PHE A 105 8.59 4.38 -3.27
C PHE A 105 9.82 3.66 -2.68
N GLU A 106 10.63 4.43 -1.96
CA GLU A 106 11.70 3.92 -1.12
C GLU A 106 11.56 4.56 0.26
N ASP A 107 11.40 3.73 1.28
CA ASP A 107 11.29 4.22 2.65
C ASP A 107 12.67 4.50 3.24
N CYS A 108 13.04 5.77 3.23
CA CYS A 108 14.32 6.24 3.72
C CYS A 108 14.26 6.84 5.13
N ARG A 109 13.11 6.80 5.83
CA ARG A 109 12.90 7.50 7.12
C ARG A 109 13.86 7.05 8.23
N TYR A 110 14.44 5.86 8.09
CA TYR A 110 15.38 5.26 9.05
C TYR A 110 16.78 5.03 8.49
N LYS A 111 17.11 5.61 7.33
CA LYS A 111 18.46 5.61 6.76
C LYS A 111 19.16 6.92 7.11
N SER A 112 20.42 6.86 7.54
CA SER A 112 21.23 8.06 7.82
C SER A 112 21.56 8.85 6.56
N GLU A 113 21.72 8.15 5.44
CA GLU A 113 21.94 8.73 4.12
C GLU A 113 20.87 8.19 3.17
N SER A 114 20.28 9.08 2.38
CA SER A 114 19.32 8.71 1.35
C SER A 114 19.43 9.61 0.14
N LYS A 115 19.09 9.06 -1.02
CA LYS A 115 18.99 9.80 -2.27
C LYS A 115 17.52 10.01 -2.56
N LYS A 116 17.12 11.26 -2.80
CA LYS A 116 15.75 11.54 -3.23
C LYS A 116 15.56 11.04 -4.67
N PRO A 117 14.41 10.45 -5.00
CA PRO A 117 14.05 10.19 -6.39
C PRO A 117 14.11 11.51 -7.17
N SER A 118 14.72 11.50 -8.36
CA SER A 118 14.79 12.66 -9.23
C SER A 118 13.64 12.73 -10.24
N LEU A 119 12.88 11.64 -10.40
CA LEU A 119 11.79 11.54 -11.35
C LEU A 119 10.62 12.44 -10.92
N SER A 120 10.22 13.35 -11.81
CA SER A 120 9.11 14.29 -11.60
C SER A 120 7.96 14.14 -12.59
N SER A 121 8.16 13.42 -13.70
CA SER A 121 7.14 13.24 -14.74
C SER A 121 7.28 11.88 -15.43
N VAL A 122 6.13 11.30 -15.78
CA VAL A 122 6.03 10.05 -16.54
C VAL A 122 5.00 10.24 -17.65
N ASP A 123 5.45 10.16 -18.90
CA ASP A 123 4.59 10.25 -20.08
C ASP A 123 4.20 8.85 -20.54
N ILE A 124 2.90 8.57 -20.62
CA ILE A 124 2.39 7.29 -21.09
C ILE A 124 1.90 7.43 -22.53
N ILE A 125 2.62 6.81 -23.47
CA ILE A 125 2.44 7.02 -24.91
C ILE A 125 1.69 5.83 -25.53
N GLY A 126 0.67 6.11 -26.35
CA GLY A 126 -0.06 5.10 -27.12
C GLY A 126 -1.29 4.50 -26.43
N PHE A 127 -1.65 5.00 -25.25
CA PHE A 127 -2.77 4.47 -24.45
C PHE A 127 -4.07 5.29 -24.54
N GLY A 128 -4.10 6.29 -25.42
CA GLY A 128 -5.21 7.24 -25.53
C GLY A 128 -4.85 8.63 -25.00
N THR A 129 -5.78 9.56 -25.10
CA THR A 129 -5.66 10.92 -24.55
C THR A 129 -7.03 11.40 -24.05
N GLY A 130 -7.04 12.44 -23.22
CA GLY A 130 -8.27 13.10 -22.76
C GLY A 130 -8.75 12.66 -21.37
N PRO A 131 -9.90 13.20 -20.93
CA PRO A 131 -10.32 13.17 -19.52
C PRO A 131 -10.54 11.77 -18.94
N GLU A 132 -10.95 10.81 -19.76
CA GLU A 132 -11.18 9.44 -19.31
C GLU A 132 -9.87 8.75 -18.88
N LEU A 133 -8.80 8.94 -19.66
CA LEU A 133 -7.47 8.44 -19.31
C LEU A 133 -6.96 9.16 -18.06
N GLU A 134 -7.01 10.50 -18.05
CA GLU A 134 -6.53 11.31 -16.92
C GLU A 134 -7.22 10.92 -15.60
N ASN A 135 -8.54 10.77 -15.59
CA ASN A 135 -9.29 10.31 -14.42
C ASN A 135 -8.86 8.93 -13.95
N LYS A 136 -8.58 8.01 -14.88
CA LYS A 136 -8.16 6.65 -14.55
C LYS A 136 -6.72 6.58 -14.04
N LEU A 137 -5.83 7.41 -14.58
CA LEU A 137 -4.46 7.56 -14.06
C LEU A 137 -4.48 8.18 -12.67
N LYS A 138 -5.25 9.25 -12.45
CA LYS A 138 -5.42 9.88 -11.14
C LYS A 138 -5.97 8.89 -10.11
N TYR A 139 -6.99 8.12 -10.47
CA TYR A 139 -7.51 7.05 -9.60
C TYR A 139 -6.42 6.04 -9.23
N ALA A 140 -5.58 5.62 -10.19
CA ALA A 140 -4.49 4.69 -9.93
C ALA A 140 -3.41 5.30 -9.01
N GLU A 141 -3.11 6.58 -9.15
CA GLU A 141 -2.23 7.32 -8.25
C GLU A 141 -2.79 7.34 -6.82
N ASP A 142 -4.06 7.70 -6.65
CA ASP A 142 -4.72 7.80 -5.34
C ASP A 142 -4.73 6.46 -4.60
N VAL A 143 -5.04 5.38 -5.31
CA VAL A 143 -4.93 4.02 -4.77
C VAL A 143 -3.47 3.69 -4.40
N SER A 144 -2.52 4.04 -5.25
CA SER A 144 -1.09 3.77 -5.00
C SER A 144 -0.56 4.54 -3.80
N TYR A 145 -0.98 5.80 -3.60
CA TYR A 145 -0.66 6.59 -2.41
C TYR A 145 -1.31 6.04 -1.14
N GLY A 146 -2.50 5.45 -1.24
CA GLY A 146 -3.11 4.68 -0.15
C GLY A 146 -2.28 3.46 0.24
N VAL A 147 -1.79 2.70 -0.75
CA VAL A 147 -0.89 1.55 -0.54
C VAL A 147 0.44 1.99 0.06
N ILE A 148 1.05 3.07 -0.44
CA ILE A 148 2.28 3.65 0.11
C ILE A 148 2.08 4.05 1.56
N PHE A 149 0.97 4.71 1.89
CA PHE A 149 0.66 5.06 3.27
C PHE A 149 0.55 3.80 4.17
N GLY A 150 -0.08 2.73 3.68
CA GLY A 150 -0.06 1.43 4.36
C GLY A 150 1.37 0.92 4.61
N ARG A 151 2.25 0.99 3.60
CA ARG A 151 3.69 0.64 3.76
C ARG A 151 4.38 1.55 4.77
N GLU A 152 4.06 2.84 4.80
CA GLU A 152 4.61 3.81 5.73
C GLU A 152 4.17 3.60 7.18
N LEU A 153 3.01 2.99 7.41
CA LEU A 153 2.59 2.54 8.73
C LEU A 153 3.25 1.20 9.11
N ILE A 154 3.43 0.30 8.15
CA ILE A 154 3.96 -1.03 8.42
C ILE A 154 5.51 -1.05 8.62
N ASN A 155 6.23 -0.21 7.88
CA ASN A 155 7.69 -0.22 7.84
C ASN A 155 8.39 0.22 9.15
N PRO A 156 7.90 1.24 9.88
CA PRO A 156 8.45 1.66 11.17
C PRO A 156 8.61 0.48 12.13
N PRO A 157 9.67 0.46 12.96
CA PRO A 157 9.74 -0.47 14.07
C PRO A 157 8.65 -0.14 15.11
N ALA A 158 8.22 -1.15 15.89
CA ALA A 158 7.11 -1.00 16.84
C ALA A 158 7.36 0.06 17.94
N ASN A 159 8.62 0.39 18.24
CA ASN A 159 8.94 1.49 19.16
C ASN A 159 8.69 2.89 18.58
N VAL A 160 8.45 3.00 17.27
CA VAL A 160 8.10 4.26 16.59
C VAL A 160 6.61 4.30 16.28
N LEU A 161 6.04 3.23 15.74
CA LEU A 161 4.59 3.14 15.53
C LEU A 161 3.93 2.40 16.70
N THR A 162 3.62 3.15 17.75
CA THR A 162 2.83 2.68 18.91
C THR A 162 1.33 2.82 18.63
N PRO A 163 0.44 2.25 19.47
CA PRO A 163 -1.01 2.43 19.33
C PRO A 163 -1.46 3.89 19.27
N ALA A 164 -0.84 4.75 20.08
CA ALA A 164 -1.12 6.19 20.08
C ALA A 164 -0.76 6.83 18.74
N VAL A 165 0.43 6.52 18.20
CA VAL A 165 0.88 7.06 16.91
C VAL A 165 -0.03 6.57 15.78
N LEU A 166 -0.46 5.30 15.80
CA LEU A 166 -1.40 4.79 14.78
C LEU A 166 -2.77 5.47 14.86
N ALA A 167 -3.25 5.76 16.08
CA ALA A 167 -4.47 6.54 16.29
C ALA A 167 -4.33 7.99 15.79
N ASP A 168 -3.18 8.62 16.03
CA ASP A 168 -2.88 9.96 15.51
C ASP A 168 -2.82 9.97 13.98
N GLU A 169 -2.22 8.97 13.34
CA GLU A 169 -2.22 8.84 11.88
C GLU A 169 -3.63 8.69 11.31
N ALA A 170 -4.51 7.92 11.98
CA ALA A 170 -5.91 7.84 11.60
C ALA A 170 -6.67 9.17 11.77
N ALA A 171 -6.40 9.89 12.86
CA ALA A 171 -6.96 11.22 13.09
C ALA A 171 -6.51 12.22 12.01
N LYS A 172 -5.24 12.16 11.58
CA LYS A 172 -4.71 12.98 10.48
C LYS A 172 -5.42 12.68 9.15
N VAL A 173 -5.69 11.41 8.84
CA VAL A 173 -6.48 11.04 7.64
C VAL A 173 -7.85 11.71 7.70
N ALA A 174 -8.59 11.56 8.80
CA ALA A 174 -9.92 12.18 8.92
C ALA A 174 -9.87 13.71 8.89
N SER A 175 -8.86 14.34 9.49
CA SER A 175 -8.67 15.79 9.45
C SER A 175 -8.35 16.29 8.05
N THR A 176 -7.56 15.56 7.28
CA THR A 176 -7.17 15.91 5.90
C THR A 176 -8.38 15.93 4.98
N TYR A 177 -9.31 14.99 5.19
CA TYR A 177 -10.52 14.81 4.38
C TYR A 177 -11.79 15.11 5.20
N SER A 178 -11.74 16.17 6.02
CA SER A 178 -12.80 16.52 6.98
C SER A 178 -14.15 16.87 6.36
N ASP A 179 -14.21 17.09 5.05
CA ASP A 179 -15.45 17.28 4.30
C ASP A 179 -16.22 15.98 4.06
N VAL A 180 -15.55 14.82 4.13
CA VAL A 180 -16.13 13.49 3.85
C VAL A 180 -15.87 12.47 4.95
N PHE A 181 -15.00 12.77 5.92
CA PHE A 181 -14.68 11.89 7.05
C PHE A 181 -15.06 12.48 8.41
N SER A 182 -15.45 11.60 9.32
CA SER A 182 -15.45 11.85 10.76
C SER A 182 -14.61 10.79 11.48
N ALA A 183 -14.05 11.15 12.64
CA ALA A 183 -13.27 10.25 13.48
C ALA A 183 -13.84 10.17 14.89
N ASN A 184 -13.96 8.96 15.40
CA ASN A 184 -14.21 8.66 16.80
C ASN A 184 -13.11 7.71 17.29
N ILE A 185 -12.22 8.21 18.14
CA ILE A 185 -11.10 7.44 18.68
C ILE A 185 -11.36 7.25 20.17
N LEU A 186 -11.53 5.99 20.56
CA LEU A 186 -11.84 5.62 21.94
C LEU A 186 -10.55 5.24 22.67
N ASN A 187 -10.39 5.76 23.87
CA ASN A 187 -9.35 5.34 24.79
C ASN A 187 -9.76 4.07 25.56
N GLU A 188 -8.86 3.59 26.42
CA GLU A 188 -9.08 2.39 27.25
C GLU A 188 -10.36 2.47 28.11
N GLU A 189 -10.63 3.61 28.73
CA GLU A 189 -11.79 3.78 29.63
C GLU A 189 -13.10 3.68 28.85
N GLN A 190 -13.19 4.38 27.71
CA GLN A 190 -14.36 4.32 26.83
C GLN A 190 -14.58 2.90 26.28
N CYS A 191 -13.50 2.17 25.96
CA CYS A 191 -13.60 0.77 25.57
C CYS A 191 -14.10 -0.13 26.72
N ARG A 192 -13.77 0.22 27.96
CA ARG A 192 -14.24 -0.49 29.16
C ARG A 192 -15.73 -0.26 29.40
N GLU A 193 -16.20 0.98 29.23
CA GLU A 193 -17.63 1.32 29.27
C GLU A 193 -18.45 0.55 28.22
N LEU A 194 -17.86 0.33 27.03
CA LEU A 194 -18.44 -0.50 25.97
C LEU A 194 -18.25 -2.02 26.17
N LYS A 195 -17.81 -2.44 27.36
CA LYS A 195 -17.58 -3.85 27.74
C LYS A 195 -16.66 -4.61 26.78
N MET A 196 -15.68 -3.95 26.16
CA MET A 196 -14.75 -4.58 25.20
C MET A 196 -13.69 -5.47 25.88
N GLY A 197 -14.10 -6.34 26.79
CA GLY A 197 -13.19 -7.10 27.66
C GLY A 197 -12.25 -8.06 26.92
N SER A 198 -12.66 -8.59 25.77
CA SER A 198 -11.79 -9.41 24.93
C SER A 198 -10.63 -8.63 24.33
N TYR A 199 -10.88 -7.41 23.86
CA TYR A 199 -9.86 -6.51 23.34
C TYR A 199 -8.94 -5.99 24.46
N LEU A 200 -9.54 -5.54 25.57
CA LEU A 200 -8.79 -5.01 26.72
C LEU A 200 -7.90 -6.06 27.38
N ALA A 201 -8.30 -7.34 27.36
CA ALA A 201 -7.45 -8.44 27.86
C ALA A 201 -6.13 -8.56 27.09
N VAL A 202 -6.15 -8.38 25.76
CA VAL A 202 -4.93 -8.41 24.93
C VAL A 202 -4.04 -7.19 25.21
N ALA A 203 -4.66 -6.02 25.40
CA ALA A 203 -3.95 -4.78 25.67
C ALA A 203 -3.37 -4.67 27.09
N ALA A 204 -3.88 -5.44 28.05
CA ALA A 204 -3.60 -5.27 29.48
C ALA A 204 -2.10 -5.29 29.83
N ALA A 205 -1.30 -6.04 29.07
CA ALA A 205 0.13 -6.14 29.34
C ALA A 205 0.91 -4.86 28.95
N SER A 206 0.47 -4.17 27.90
CA SER A 206 1.10 -2.95 27.38
C SER A 206 0.42 -1.67 27.87
N ALA A 207 -0.80 -1.74 28.40
CA ALA A 207 -1.66 -0.61 28.72
C ALA A 207 -0.98 0.55 29.47
N LYS A 208 -0.05 0.25 30.40
CA LYS A 208 0.70 1.29 31.14
C LYS A 208 1.76 2.00 30.29
N ALA A 209 2.43 1.29 29.39
CA ALA A 209 3.55 1.81 28.61
C ALA A 209 3.08 2.36 27.25
N ASN A 210 2.18 1.63 26.59
CA ASN A 210 1.60 1.93 25.28
C ASN A 210 0.08 1.64 25.36
N PRO A 211 -0.75 2.60 25.81
CA PRO A 211 -2.18 2.41 25.98
C PRO A 211 -2.91 2.02 24.68
N PRO A 212 -3.96 1.19 24.76
CA PRO A 212 -4.77 0.83 23.59
C PRO A 212 -5.65 1.98 23.10
N PHE A 213 -5.92 2.00 21.79
CA PHE A 213 -6.89 2.89 21.15
C PHE A 213 -7.79 2.14 20.17
N PHE A 214 -9.09 2.43 20.20
CA PHE A 214 -10.04 1.91 19.22
C PHE A 214 -10.42 3.02 18.25
N ILE A 215 -10.04 2.84 16.98
CA ILE A 215 -10.22 3.82 15.92
C ILE A 215 -11.50 3.48 15.15
N HIS A 216 -12.37 4.47 14.98
CA HIS A 216 -13.52 4.41 14.11
C HIS A 216 -13.56 5.64 13.21
N LEU A 217 -13.22 5.47 11.93
CA LEU A 217 -13.42 6.51 10.91
C LEU A 217 -14.70 6.21 10.12
N VAL A 218 -15.50 7.23 9.83
CA VAL A 218 -16.68 7.11 8.97
C VAL A 218 -16.48 8.02 7.78
N TYR A 219 -16.38 7.41 6.60
CA TYR A 219 -16.49 8.10 5.31
C TYR A 219 -17.96 8.20 4.92
N ARG A 220 -18.44 9.37 4.47
CA ARG A 220 -19.80 9.53 3.99
C ARG A 220 -19.90 10.56 2.87
N LEU A 221 -20.30 10.10 1.69
CA LEU A 221 -20.95 10.91 0.65
C LEU A 221 -22.29 10.26 0.31
N PRO A 222 -23.40 11.01 0.24
CA PRO A 222 -24.76 10.46 0.41
C PRO A 222 -25.07 9.19 -0.40
N SER A 223 -25.72 8.23 0.29
CA SER A 223 -26.28 6.90 -0.07
C SER A 223 -25.35 5.66 0.04
N ALA A 224 -25.93 4.52 0.47
CA ALA A 224 -25.38 3.14 0.68
C ALA A 224 -24.25 2.89 1.70
N LEU A 225 -24.28 1.78 2.45
CA LEU A 225 -23.36 1.41 3.56
C LEU A 225 -22.42 0.24 3.17
N LEU A 226 -21.15 0.28 3.61
CA LEU A 226 -20.15 -0.79 3.48
C LEU A 226 -19.25 -0.85 4.73
N GLU A 227 -19.08 -2.02 5.35
CA GLU A 227 -18.32 -2.18 6.62
C GLU A 227 -17.08 -3.09 6.48
N PRO A 228 -15.87 -2.53 6.32
CA PRO A 228 -14.61 -3.28 6.48
C PRO A 228 -14.09 -3.31 7.95
N ASN A 229 -13.72 -4.50 8.46
CA ASN A 229 -13.25 -4.74 9.85
C ASN A 229 -12.01 -5.67 9.92
N PHE A 230 -10.81 -5.28 10.44
CA PHE A 230 -9.70 -6.21 10.78
C PHE A 230 -8.57 -5.65 11.72
N GLY A 231 -8.25 -6.40 12.79
CA GLY A 231 -6.94 -6.77 13.42
C GLY A 231 -5.90 -5.74 13.97
N GLY A 232 -5.33 -6.00 15.16
CA GLY A 232 -4.19 -5.28 15.82
C GLY A 232 -2.89 -6.12 15.97
N TYR A 233 -1.89 -5.73 16.80
CA TYR A 233 -0.56 -6.39 16.86
C TYR A 233 -0.46 -7.63 17.80
N ASN A 234 0.41 -8.60 17.45
CA ASN A 234 0.61 -9.88 18.13
C ASN A 234 2.10 -10.23 18.23
N ILE A 235 2.53 -10.77 19.37
CA ILE A 235 3.84 -11.38 19.55
C ILE A 235 3.70 -12.90 19.55
N LYS A 236 4.19 -13.55 18.48
CA LYS A 236 4.34 -15.01 18.44
C LYS A 236 5.72 -15.42 18.95
N VAL A 237 5.78 -15.99 20.16
CA VAL A 237 7.00 -16.59 20.71
C VAL A 237 7.03 -18.10 20.46
N GLY A 238 8.17 -18.61 19.97
CA GLY A 238 8.42 -20.05 19.78
C GLY A 238 9.66 -20.37 18.93
N PRO A 239 10.21 -21.60 18.99
CA PRO A 239 11.27 -22.05 18.09
C PRO A 239 10.81 -21.92 16.63
N GLY A 240 11.60 -21.24 15.79
CA GLY A 240 11.22 -20.96 14.39
C GLY A 240 10.20 -19.82 14.21
N SER A 241 9.86 -19.07 15.26
CA SER A 241 8.93 -17.94 15.14
C SER A 241 9.52 -16.74 14.38
N SER A 242 8.70 -16.09 13.56
CA SER A 242 9.04 -14.85 12.86
C SER A 242 8.88 -13.60 13.73
N ILE A 243 9.24 -13.68 15.03
CA ILE A 243 9.00 -12.61 16.01
C ILE A 243 9.59 -11.26 15.58
N LYS A 244 10.75 -11.27 14.92
CA LYS A 244 11.42 -10.07 14.36
C LYS A 244 10.57 -9.34 13.30
N LEU A 245 9.60 -10.04 12.70
CA LEU A 245 8.72 -9.53 11.65
C LEU A 245 7.33 -9.14 12.18
N MET A 246 7.05 -9.28 13.48
CA MET A 246 5.71 -9.03 14.05
C MET A 246 5.27 -7.56 14.04
N LYS A 247 6.15 -6.62 13.65
CA LYS A 247 5.70 -5.26 13.27
C LYS A 247 4.68 -5.28 12.13
N PHE A 248 4.69 -6.32 11.29
CA PHE A 248 3.75 -6.53 10.19
C PHE A 248 2.35 -6.99 10.63
N ASP A 249 2.16 -7.32 11.90
CA ASP A 249 0.91 -7.91 12.38
C ASP A 249 -0.28 -6.91 12.39
N MET A 250 0.05 -5.62 12.36
CA MET A 250 -0.90 -4.52 12.08
C MET A 250 -1.21 -4.32 10.58
N GLY A 251 -0.70 -5.18 9.69
CA GLY A 251 -0.84 -5.00 8.24
C GLY A 251 -2.29 -4.86 7.78
N GLY A 252 -3.22 -5.52 8.48
CA GLY A 252 -4.67 -5.31 8.28
C GLY A 252 -5.12 -3.89 8.61
N SER A 253 -4.71 -3.36 9.77
CA SER A 253 -4.97 -1.96 10.14
C SER A 253 -4.41 -0.97 9.11
N ALA A 254 -3.17 -1.19 8.65
CA ALA A 254 -2.55 -0.36 7.64
C ALA A 254 -3.25 -0.40 6.29
N ALA A 255 -3.77 -1.56 5.87
CA ALA A 255 -4.57 -1.67 4.67
C ALA A 255 -5.91 -0.91 4.79
N ILE A 256 -6.55 -0.96 5.97
CA ILE A 256 -7.78 -0.21 6.27
C ILE A 256 -7.52 1.29 6.19
N LEU A 257 -6.49 1.80 6.87
CA LEU A 257 -6.15 3.23 6.85
C LEU A 257 -5.62 3.70 5.49
N GLY A 258 -4.91 2.85 4.76
CA GLY A 258 -4.54 3.06 3.35
C GLY A 258 -5.75 3.20 2.44
N THR A 259 -6.77 2.35 2.65
CA THR A 259 -8.05 2.44 1.94
C THR A 259 -8.80 3.72 2.32
N ALA A 260 -8.81 4.10 3.60
CA ALA A 260 -9.41 5.35 4.06
C ALA A 260 -8.77 6.58 3.40
N LYS A 261 -7.44 6.59 3.29
CA LYS A 261 -6.71 7.64 2.56
C LYS A 261 -7.08 7.68 1.09
N ALA A 262 -7.07 6.54 0.41
CA ALA A 262 -7.41 6.47 -1.02
C ALA A 262 -8.85 6.93 -1.30
N ILE A 263 -9.84 6.47 -0.51
CA ILE A 263 -11.25 6.87 -0.72
C ILE A 263 -11.48 8.36 -0.40
N GLY A 264 -10.71 8.92 0.55
CA GLY A 264 -10.73 10.35 0.87
C GLY A 264 -10.28 11.25 -0.30
N GLU A 265 -9.29 10.79 -1.06
CA GLU A 265 -8.87 11.44 -2.32
C GLU A 265 -9.88 11.24 -3.44
N ILE A 266 -10.35 10.00 -3.64
CA ILE A 266 -11.24 9.62 -4.75
C ILE A 266 -12.63 10.27 -4.60
N LYS A 267 -13.09 10.48 -3.36
CA LYS A 267 -14.42 11.05 -3.03
C LYS A 267 -15.57 10.37 -3.79
N ARG A 268 -15.56 9.04 -3.82
CA ARG A 268 -16.62 8.24 -4.44
C ARG A 268 -17.99 8.54 -3.82
N PRO A 269 -18.96 9.07 -4.59
CA PRO A 269 -20.30 9.33 -4.08
C PRO A 269 -21.09 8.02 -3.94
N GLY A 270 -22.17 8.06 -3.16
CA GLY A 270 -23.05 6.90 -3.04
C GLY A 270 -22.45 5.73 -2.27
N VAL A 271 -21.52 6.00 -1.36
CA VAL A 271 -21.10 5.04 -0.33
C VAL A 271 -20.79 5.72 1.02
N GLU A 272 -21.07 5.00 2.09
CA GLU A 272 -20.70 5.23 3.49
C GLU A 272 -19.84 4.05 3.93
N VAL A 273 -18.64 4.32 4.44
CA VAL A 273 -17.67 3.28 4.77
C VAL A 273 -17.15 3.48 6.19
N HIS A 274 -17.25 2.42 7.01
CA HIS A 274 -16.77 2.42 8.38
C HIS A 274 -15.41 1.72 8.46
N PHE A 275 -14.38 2.45 8.84
CA PHE A 275 -13.03 1.93 9.03
C PHE A 275 -12.80 1.74 10.53
N ILE A 276 -12.78 0.48 10.97
CA ILE A 276 -12.70 0.12 12.39
C ILE A 276 -11.40 -0.63 12.67
N VAL A 277 -10.63 -0.13 13.64
CA VAL A 277 -9.35 -0.72 14.05
C VAL A 277 -9.23 -0.72 15.57
N ALA A 278 -9.13 -1.91 16.18
CA ALA A 278 -8.81 -2.08 17.59
C ALA A 278 -7.29 -2.23 17.77
N VAL A 279 -6.60 -1.14 18.12
CA VAL A 279 -5.14 -1.09 18.18
C VAL A 279 -4.63 -1.33 19.60
N CYS A 280 -3.73 -2.28 19.76
CA CYS A 280 -3.01 -2.55 21.01
C CYS A 280 -1.71 -3.29 20.72
N GLU A 281 -0.85 -3.40 21.73
CA GLU A 281 0.35 -4.27 21.69
C GLU A 281 0.16 -5.48 22.60
N ASN A 282 0.27 -6.69 22.04
CA ASN A 282 0.26 -7.93 22.82
C ASN A 282 1.63 -8.17 23.49
N MET A 283 1.82 -7.62 24.69
CA MET A 283 3.07 -7.68 25.44
C MET A 283 3.04 -8.71 26.59
N ILE A 284 4.18 -8.88 27.27
CA ILE A 284 4.26 -9.67 28.51
C ILE A 284 4.54 -8.70 29.65
N SER A 285 3.72 -8.73 30.69
CA SER A 285 3.94 -7.99 31.93
C SER A 285 3.16 -8.63 33.09
N GLY A 286 3.36 -8.13 34.32
CA GLY A 286 2.62 -8.61 35.50
C GLY A 286 1.11 -8.36 35.45
N THR A 287 0.64 -7.47 34.55
CA THR A 287 -0.77 -7.16 34.33
C THR A 287 -1.35 -7.86 33.10
N GLY A 288 -0.56 -8.67 32.39
CA GLY A 288 -1.00 -9.36 31.18
C GLY A 288 -1.94 -10.53 31.44
N MET A 289 -2.74 -10.86 30.41
CA MET A 289 -3.56 -12.07 30.38
C MET A 289 -2.71 -13.35 30.53
N ARG A 290 -3.30 -14.36 31.17
CA ARG A 290 -2.67 -15.66 31.44
C ARG A 290 -3.34 -16.76 30.62
N HIS A 291 -2.60 -17.85 30.44
CA HIS A 291 -3.19 -19.07 29.88
C HIS A 291 -4.25 -19.61 30.85
N GLY A 292 -5.43 -19.94 30.32
CA GLY A 292 -6.58 -20.39 31.09
C GLY A 292 -7.47 -19.27 31.64
N ASP A 293 -7.13 -18.00 31.41
CA ASP A 293 -8.04 -16.90 31.77
C ASP A 293 -9.35 -17.00 30.98
N VAL A 294 -10.48 -16.74 31.65
CA VAL A 294 -11.78 -16.63 31.01
C VAL A 294 -12.15 -15.14 30.91
N ILE A 295 -12.25 -14.63 29.69
CA ILE A 295 -12.53 -13.22 29.40
C ILE A 295 -13.95 -13.06 28.86
N THR A 296 -14.60 -11.93 29.16
CA THR A 296 -15.95 -11.63 28.65
C THR A 296 -15.87 -10.61 27.52
N ALA A 297 -16.44 -10.93 26.36
CA ALA A 297 -16.54 -10.02 25.22
C ALA A 297 -17.71 -9.03 25.38
N SER A 298 -17.77 -8.00 24.52
CA SER A 298 -18.83 -6.97 24.56
C SER A 298 -20.23 -7.51 24.28
N ASN A 299 -20.33 -8.67 23.65
CA ASN A 299 -21.58 -9.41 23.43
C ASN A 299 -21.89 -10.43 24.54
N GLU A 300 -21.25 -10.29 25.71
CA GLU A 300 -21.46 -11.09 26.92
C GLU A 300 -21.02 -12.55 26.82
N LYS A 301 -20.49 -12.99 25.68
CA LYS A 301 -19.88 -14.32 25.55
C LYS A 301 -18.56 -14.39 26.30
N THR A 302 -18.35 -15.50 26.98
CA THR A 302 -17.09 -15.82 27.66
C THR A 302 -16.15 -16.62 26.77
N ILE A 303 -14.85 -16.37 26.87
CA ILE A 303 -13.82 -17.02 26.04
C ILE A 303 -12.70 -17.50 26.94
N GLU A 304 -12.38 -18.79 26.87
CA GLU A 304 -11.22 -19.37 27.55
C GLU A 304 -9.95 -19.20 26.71
N LEU A 305 -8.92 -18.59 27.30
CA LEU A 305 -7.64 -18.32 26.66
C LEU A 305 -6.72 -19.54 26.71
N ASN A 306 -6.94 -20.47 25.79
CA ASN A 306 -6.09 -21.67 25.65
C ASN A 306 -4.65 -21.35 25.17
N LYS A 307 -4.46 -20.29 24.39
CA LYS A 307 -3.17 -19.79 23.90
C LYS A 307 -3.19 -18.27 23.74
N THR A 308 -2.30 -17.57 24.44
CA THR A 308 -2.15 -16.10 24.38
C THR A 308 -1.59 -15.58 23.04
N THR A 309 -1.07 -16.48 22.19
CA THR A 309 -0.46 -16.16 20.88
C THR A 309 -1.43 -16.17 19.70
N THR A 310 -2.73 -16.42 19.91
CA THR A 310 -3.72 -16.54 18.82
C THR A 310 -4.64 -15.31 18.79
N GLN A 311 -4.64 -14.54 17.68
CA GLN A 311 -5.59 -13.44 17.45
C GLN A 311 -7.05 -13.91 17.26
N MET A 312 -7.25 -15.17 16.90
CA MET A 312 -8.57 -15.74 16.67
C MET A 312 -9.03 -16.44 17.95
N LEU A 313 -9.72 -15.67 18.78
CA LEU A 313 -10.46 -16.18 19.93
C LEU A 313 -11.48 -17.20 19.42
N LYS A 314 -11.29 -18.47 19.77
CA LYS A 314 -12.26 -19.52 19.47
C LYS A 314 -13.45 -19.27 20.40
N VAL A 315 -14.50 -18.64 19.87
CA VAL A 315 -15.76 -18.47 20.59
C VAL A 315 -16.38 -19.86 20.72
N VAL A 316 -16.58 -20.32 21.97
CA VAL A 316 -17.40 -21.49 22.28
C VAL A 316 -18.87 -21.07 22.28
#